data_AF-A0A6I7PZW0-F1
#
_entry.id   AF-A0A6I7PZW0-F1
#
_cell.length_a   1.000
_cell.length_b   1.000
_cell.length_c   1.000
_cell.angle_alpha   90.00
_cell.angle_beta   90.00
_cell.angle_gamma   90.00
#
_symmetry.space_group_name_H-M   'P 1'
#
loop_
_entity.id
_entity.type
_entity.pdbx_description
1 polymer ?
#
loop_
_entity_poly.entity_id
_entity_poly.type
_entity_poly.pdbx_seq_one_letter_code
_entity_poly.pdbx_strand_id
1 'polypeptide(L)' 'MDGMTILAIAVLLYGALCLALALFKAPAAIWNMGKIEGFKKLFGELGTQVFLGVWGVVGVALGVWLLVR' A
#
# COMPACT_ATOMS: atom_id res chain seq x y z
N MET A 1 -24.18 4.93 1.06
CA MET A 1 -23.14 3.90 0.89
C MET A 1 -23.25 2.97 2.08
N ASP A 2 -23.34 1.67 1.85
CA ASP A 2 -23.27 0.67 2.92
C ASP A 2 -21.83 0.57 3.48
N GLY A 3 -21.69 0.00 4.68
CA GLY A 3 -20.39 -0.09 5.37
C GLY A 3 -19.34 -0.90 4.60
N MET A 4 -19.75 -1.89 3.81
CA MET A 4 -18.84 -2.72 3.03
C MET A 4 -18.29 -1.96 1.83
N THR A 5 -19.13 -1.17 1.15
CA THR A 5 -18.68 -0.27 0.07
C THR A 5 -17.68 0.76 0.58
N ILE A 6 -17.89 1.35 1.76
CA ILE A 6 -16.94 2.28 2.37
C ILE A 6 -15.60 1.59 2.66
N LEU A 7 -15.64 0.38 3.24
CA LEU A 7 -14.46 -0.42 3.51
C LEU A 7 -13.70 -0.76 2.23
N ALA A 8 -14.42 -1.19 1.18
CA ALA A 8 -13.84 -1.57 -0.10
C ALA A 8 -13.08 -0.40 -0.74
N ILE A 9 -13.68 0.80 -0.74
CA ILE A 9 -13.05 2.03 -1.24
C ILE A 9 -11.84 2.41 -0.40
N ALA A 10 -11.93 2.33 0.94
CA ALA A 10 -10.81 2.63 1.82
C ALA A 10 -9.62 1.69 1.57
N VAL A 11 -9.89 0.38 1.40
CA VAL A 11 -8.87 -0.63 1.10
C VAL A 11 -8.27 -0.43 -0.29
N LEU A 12 -9.08 -0.07 -1.29
CA LEU A 12 -8.60 0.28 -2.63
C LEU A 12 -7.67 1.48 -2.60
N LEU A 13 -8.08 2.56 -1.94
CA LEU A 13 -7.27 3.76 -1.81
C LEU A 13 -5.95 3.46 -1.10
N TYR A 14 -6.00 2.69 -0.01
CA TYR A 14 -4.80 2.28 0.70
C TYR A 14 -3.85 1.44 -0.17
N GLY A 15 -4.38 0.43 -0.88
CA GLY A 15 -3.61 -0.41 -1.79
C GLY A 15 -2.95 0.40 -2.91
N ALA A 16 -3.70 1.33 -3.52
CA ALA A 16 -3.19 2.24 -4.53
C ALA A 16 -2.07 3.14 -4.00
N LEU A 17 -2.21 3.66 -2.78
CA LEU A 17 -1.17 4.47 -2.13
C LEU A 17 0.09 3.64 -1.84
N CYS A 18 -0.05 2.39 -1.39
CA CYS A 18 1.09 1.48 -1.20
C CYS A 18 1.83 1.18 -2.51
N LEU A 19 1.09 0.96 -3.61
CA LEU A 19 1.68 0.79 -4.94
C LEU A 19 2.41 2.06 -5.39
N ALA A 20 1.80 3.23 -5.22
CA ALA A 20 2.42 4.50 -5.57
C ALA A 20 3.72 4.73 -4.77
N LEU A 21 3.71 4.42 -3.47
CA LEU A 21 4.91 4.47 -2.62
C LEU A 21 6.00 3.50 -3.07
N ALA A 22 5.63 2.27 -3.42
CA ALA A 22 6.57 1.26 -3.89
C ALA A 22 7.21 1.63 -5.23
N LEU A 23 6.44 2.20 -6.17
CA LEU A 23 6.89 2.53 -7.52
C LEU A 23 7.63 3.88 -7.60
N PHE A 24 7.09 4.91 -6.98
CA PHE A 24 7.60 6.28 -7.12
C PHE A 24 8.49 6.72 -5.97
N LYS A 25 8.52 5.98 -4.85
CA LYS A 25 9.20 6.38 -3.60
C LYS A 25 8.82 7.80 -3.15
N ALA A 26 7.63 8.23 -3.54
CA ALA A 26 7.13 9.58 -3.36
C ALA A 26 5.85 9.54 -2.52
N PRO A 27 5.64 10.54 -1.64
CA PRO A 27 6.54 11.65 -1.31
C PRO A 27 7.78 11.20 -0.52
N ALA A 28 8.92 11.86 -0.74
CA ALA A 28 10.17 11.55 -0.03
C ALA A 28 10.04 11.65 1.50
N ALA A 29 9.15 12.52 1.99
CA ALA A 29 8.82 12.64 3.42
C ALA A 29 8.23 11.34 3.99
N ILE A 30 7.40 10.63 3.22
CA ILE A 30 6.84 9.34 3.63
C ILE A 30 7.89 8.24 3.48
N TRP A 31 8.61 8.21 2.36
CA TRP A 31 9.66 7.20 2.12
C TRP A 31 10.78 7.22 3.18
N ASN A 32 11.06 8.40 3.74
CA ASN A 32 12.08 8.60 4.78
C ASN A 32 11.49 8.71 6.20
N MET A 33 10.21 8.36 6.39
CA MET A 33 9.64 8.32 7.74
C MET A 33 10.22 7.13 8.53
N GLY A 34 10.31 7.27 9.85
CA GLY A 34 10.87 6.23 10.72
C GLY A 34 10.24 4.83 10.57
N LYS A 35 8.95 4.76 10.20
CA LYS A 35 8.27 3.48 9.92
C LYS A 35 8.88 2.77 8.71
N ILE A 36 8.97 3.44 7.57
CA ILE A 36 9.57 2.87 6.35
C ILE A 36 11.06 2.67 6.53
N GLU A 37 11.73 3.55 7.28
CA GLU A 37 13.15 3.38 7.60
C GLU A 37 13.44 2.09 8.40
N GLY A 38 12.55 1.69 9.32
CA GLY A 38 12.63 0.40 9.98
C GLY A 38 12.56 -0.77 9.01
N PHE A 39 11.63 -0.72 8.04
CA PHE A 39 11.55 -1.72 6.98
C PHE A 39 12.80 -1.71 6.07
N LYS A 40 13.33 -0.53 5.73
CA LYS A 40 14.57 -0.40 4.96
C LYS A 40 15.76 -1.01 5.69
N LYS A 41 15.83 -0.92 7.02
CA LYS A 41 16.88 -1.56 7.83
C LYS A 41 16.74 -3.09 7.86
N LEU A 42 15.51 -3.60 7.84
CA LEU A 42 15.24 -5.05 7.90
C LEU A 42 15.38 -5.75 6.55
N PHE A 43 14.81 -5.15 5.49
CA PHE A 43 14.68 -5.76 4.16
C PHE A 43 15.58 -5.12 3.10
N GLY A 44 16.28 -4.04 3.42
CA GLY A 44 16.95 -3.19 2.42
C GLY A 44 15.95 -2.34 1.64
N GLU A 45 16.47 -1.48 0.77
CA GLU A 45 15.63 -0.54 0.03
C GLU A 45 14.77 -1.24 -1.04
N LEU A 46 15.36 -2.20 -1.76
CA LEU A 46 14.67 -2.96 -2.80
C LEU A 46 13.66 -3.94 -2.18
N GLY A 47 14.01 -4.60 -1.07
CA GLY A 47 13.08 -5.47 -0.34
C GLY A 47 11.89 -4.69 0.22
N THR A 48 12.08 -3.47 0.72
CA THR A 48 10.99 -2.62 1.19
C THR A 48 10.05 -2.19 0.07
N GLN A 49 10.59 -1.88 -1.12
CA GLN A 49 9.75 -1.60 -2.31
C GLN A 49 8.91 -2.81 -2.68
N VAL A 50 9.51 -3.99 -2.78
CA VAL A 50 8.78 -5.22 -3.13
C VAL A 50 7.71 -5.53 -2.08
N PHE A 51 8.04 -5.41 -0.79
CA PHE A 51 7.09 -5.63 0.30
C PHE A 51 5.87 -4.71 0.20
N LEU A 52 6.10 -3.39 0.06
CA LEU A 52 5.02 -2.42 -0.10
C LEU A 52 4.24 -2.64 -1.40
N GLY A 53 4.91 -3.03 -2.47
CA GLY A 53 4.31 -3.35 -3.75
C GLY A 53 3.35 -4.54 -3.65
N VAL A 54 3.79 -5.63 -3.03
CA VAL A 54 2.96 -6.84 -2.81
C VAL A 54 1.73 -6.51 -1.98
N TRP A 55 1.90 -5.80 -0.86
CA TRP A 55 0.76 -5.37 -0.03
C TRP A 55 -0.17 -4.39 -0.76
N GLY A 56 0.37 -3.55 -1.63
CA GLY A 56 -0.40 -2.69 -2.51
C GLY A 56 -1.27 -3.48 -3.50
N VAL A 57 -0.68 -4.47 -4.20
CA VAL A 57 -1.44 -5.36 -5.11
C VAL A 57 -2.53 -6.11 -4.36
N VAL A 58 -2.20 -6.68 -3.20
CA VAL A 58 -3.17 -7.42 -2.36
C VAL A 58 -4.30 -6.50 -1.90
N GLY A 59 -3.99 -5.27 -1.46
CA GLY A 59 -4.98 -4.27 -1.08
C GLY A 59 -5.92 -3.93 -2.23
N VAL A 60 -5.38 -3.67 -3.42
CA VAL A 60 -6.22 -3.41 -4.61
C VAL A 60 -7.10 -4.60 -4.95
N ALA A 61 -6.53 -5.82 -5.00
CA ALA A 61 -7.28 -7.03 -5.31
C ALA A 61 -8.42 -7.29 -4.31
N LEU A 62 -8.15 -7.15 -3.00
CA LEU A 62 -9.16 -7.30 -1.95
C LEU A 62 -10.25 -6.24 -2.04
N GLY A 63 -9.87 -4.99 -2.31
CA GLY A 63 -10.81 -3.90 -2.45
C GLY A 63 -11.70 -4.04 -3.68
N VAL A 64 -11.17 -4.49 -4.82
CA VAL A 64 -11.98 -4.85 -6.00
C VAL A 64 -12.91 -6.01 -5.67
N TRP A 65 -12.40 -7.06 -5.03
CA TRP A 65 -13.20 -8.22 -4.65
C TRP A 65 -14.37 -7.84 -3.72
N LEU A 66 -14.13 -6.96 -2.75
CA LEU A 66 -15.16 -6.43 -1.85
C LEU A 66 -16.23 -5.58 -2.54
N LEU A 67 -15.91 -4.93 -3.68
CA LEU A 67 -16.91 -4.18 -4.46
C LEU A 67 -17.76 -5.07 -5.37
N VAL A 68 -17.23 -6.21 -5.80
CA VAL A 68 -17.88 -7.10 -6.77
C VAL A 68 -18.73 -8.20 -6.09
N ARG A 69 -18.41 -8.54 -4.85
CA ARG A 69 -19.14 -9.51 -4.01
C ARG A 69 -20.41 -8.90 -3.42
#